data_AF-A0A955WI48-F1
#
_entry.id   AF-A0A955WI48-F1
#
_cell.length_a   1.000
_cell.length_b   1.000
_cell.length_c   1.000
_cell.angle_alpha   90.00
_cell.angle_beta   90.00
_cell.angle_gamma   90.00
#
_symmetry.space_group_name_H-M   'P 1'
#
loop_
_entity.id
_entity.type
_entity.pdbx_description
1 polymer ?
#
loop_
_entity_poly.entity_id
_entity_poly.type
_entity_poly.pdbx_seq_one_letter_code
_entity_poly.pdbx_strand_id
1 'polypeptide(L)'
;MLAAFALLGCAPAGNLRPMLPMLPDRHLEFGTAWTAVGPRPVGHDDWAQGAQAWATGQPVTWFDVSVVGAFDGTHGTAGLAMRYRALETDRVGLGLGLEVGTGWAGLNLPVAVRVFDGVWMYSSPQLGTWGKDETVRLPIGLNVEVIDAVQLRTEAEMNYPAFDPYQRRLHLGVGVAYQL
;
A
#
# COMPACT_ATOMS: atom_id res chain seq x y z
N MET A 1 5.39 -36.23 5.95
CA MET A 1 5.92 -34.86 6.03
C MET A 1 5.04 -33.98 5.16
N LEU A 2 4.18 -33.17 5.77
CA LEU A 2 3.26 -32.27 5.08
C LEU A 2 4.03 -31.01 4.63
N ALA A 3 4.38 -30.96 3.35
CA ALA A 3 4.83 -29.74 2.66
C ALA A 3 3.60 -28.88 2.30
N ALA A 4 2.87 -28.42 3.32
CA ALA A 4 1.68 -27.61 3.18
C ALA A 4 1.97 -26.19 3.68
N PHE A 5 1.64 -25.17 2.88
CA PHE A 5 1.56 -23.74 3.21
C PHE A 5 2.82 -22.84 3.09
N ALA A 6 3.76 -23.12 2.18
CA ALA A 6 4.74 -22.11 1.73
C ALA A 6 4.28 -21.29 0.50
N LEU A 7 2.97 -21.28 0.21
CA LEU A 7 2.33 -20.38 -0.78
C LEU A 7 1.84 -19.06 -0.14
N LEU A 8 2.26 -18.77 1.09
CA LEU A 8 2.16 -17.46 1.74
C LEU A 8 3.22 -16.56 1.06
N GLY A 9 3.02 -16.06 -0.14
CA GLY A 9 1.89 -15.22 -0.51
C GLY A 9 2.45 -13.81 -0.46
N CYS A 10 2.98 -13.36 -1.59
CA CYS A 10 3.64 -12.06 -1.76
C CYS A 10 2.63 -10.94 -1.47
N ALA A 11 2.37 -10.63 -0.20
CA ALA A 11 1.47 -9.56 0.16
C ALA A 11 2.10 -8.23 -0.29
N PRO A 12 1.30 -7.25 -0.73
CA PRO A 12 1.82 -5.94 -1.10
C PRO A 12 2.75 -5.38 -0.02
N ALA A 13 3.99 -5.09 -0.40
CA ALA A 13 5.01 -4.64 0.56
C ALA A 13 4.80 -3.18 0.99
N GLY A 14 4.07 -2.37 0.22
CA GLY A 14 3.71 -1.00 0.58
C GLY A 14 2.23 -0.70 0.36
N ASN A 15 1.75 0.40 0.93
CA ASN A 15 0.39 0.91 0.69
C ASN A 15 0.43 2.15 -0.20
N LEU A 16 0.97 1.97 -1.42
CA LEU A 16 1.10 3.01 -2.46
C LEU A 16 -0.23 3.33 -3.16
N ARG A 17 -1.35 3.05 -2.47
CA ARG A 17 -2.71 3.43 -2.85
C ARG A 17 -3.26 4.31 -1.73
N PRO A 18 -2.75 5.53 -1.51
CA PRO A 18 -3.23 6.41 -0.45
C PRO A 18 -4.71 6.76 -0.58
N MET A 19 -5.33 7.19 0.53
CA MET A 19 -6.68 7.78 0.54
C MET A 19 -6.61 9.20 -0.03
N LEU A 20 -6.65 9.32 -1.34
CA LEU A 20 -6.68 10.60 -2.04
C LEU A 20 -8.00 10.74 -2.79
N PRO A 21 -8.58 11.95 -2.87
CA PRO A 21 -9.65 12.19 -3.81
C PRO A 21 -9.14 11.88 -5.23
N MET A 22 -9.99 11.27 -6.06
CA MET A 22 -9.70 11.25 -7.49
C MET A 22 -9.80 12.68 -8.01
N LEU A 23 -9.01 12.99 -9.03
CA LEU A 23 -9.12 14.27 -9.71
C LEU A 23 -10.55 14.48 -10.25
N PRO A 24 -11.00 15.73 -10.40
CA PRO A 24 -12.33 16.01 -10.93
C PRO A 24 -12.60 15.23 -12.24
N ASP A 25 -13.79 14.64 -12.33
CA ASP A 25 -14.26 13.84 -13.47
C ASP A 25 -13.45 12.57 -13.77
N ARG A 26 -12.59 12.12 -12.84
CA ARG A 26 -11.87 10.86 -12.90
C ARG A 26 -12.50 9.82 -11.99
N HIS A 27 -12.61 8.59 -12.48
CA HIS A 27 -13.21 7.48 -11.76
C HIS A 27 -12.36 6.22 -11.79
N LEU A 28 -11.26 6.22 -12.53
CA LEU A 28 -10.34 5.11 -12.63
C LEU A 28 -8.92 5.56 -12.29
N GLU A 29 -8.14 4.65 -11.72
CA GLU A 29 -6.71 4.83 -11.50
C GLU A 29 -5.98 3.53 -11.84
N PHE A 30 -4.88 3.65 -12.58
CA PHE A 30 -3.95 2.56 -12.84
C PHE A 30 -2.60 2.90 -12.24
N GLY A 31 -1.91 1.94 -11.65
CA GLY A 31 -0.59 2.22 -11.11
C GLY A 31 0.31 1.01 -11.02
N THR A 32 1.59 1.32 -10.88
CA THR A 32 2.65 0.37 -10.64
C THR A 32 3.58 0.92 -9.57
N ALA A 33 4.25 0.02 -8.87
CA ALA A 33 5.21 0.36 -7.84
C ALA A 33 6.32 -0.66 -7.74
N TRP A 34 7.46 -0.16 -7.26
CA TRP A 34 8.56 -0.95 -6.76
C TRP A 34 8.73 -0.69 -5.27
N THR A 35 9.12 -1.73 -4.56
CA THR A 35 9.32 -1.72 -3.11
C THR A 35 10.61 -2.44 -2.77
N ALA A 36 11.26 -2.00 -1.70
CA ALA A 36 12.42 -2.63 -1.14
C ALA A 36 12.32 -2.72 0.38
N VAL A 37 12.74 -3.85 0.92
CA VAL A 37 12.79 -4.12 2.35
C VAL A 37 14.24 -4.30 2.74
N GLY A 38 14.71 -3.42 3.62
CA GLY A 38 16.06 -3.42 4.14
C GLY A 38 16.32 -4.59 5.09
N PRO A 39 17.60 -4.92 5.28
CA PRO A 39 17.99 -6.01 6.16
C PRO A 39 17.67 -5.70 7.63
N ARG A 40 17.57 -6.74 8.45
CA ARG A 40 17.48 -6.59 9.91
C ARG A 40 18.78 -6.03 10.47
N PRO A 41 18.75 -5.28 11.60
CA PRO A 41 19.95 -4.81 12.27
C PRO A 41 20.89 -5.94 12.72
N VAL A 42 20.33 -7.12 13.01
CA VAL A 42 21.07 -8.29 13.45
C VAL A 42 20.80 -9.43 12.46
N GLY A 43 21.87 -9.98 11.90
CA GLY A 43 21.81 -11.06 10.90
C GLY A 43 22.49 -10.68 9.58
N HIS A 44 22.47 -11.63 8.64
CA HIS A 44 23.00 -11.49 7.28
C HIS A 44 21.86 -11.62 6.28
N ASP A 45 20.87 -10.75 6.40
CA ASP A 45 19.83 -10.64 5.38
C ASP A 45 20.30 -9.69 4.27
N ASP A 46 19.96 -9.99 3.02
CA ASP A 46 20.08 -9.04 1.92
C ASP A 46 18.80 -8.21 1.78
N TRP A 47 18.86 -7.16 0.95
CA TRP A 47 17.68 -6.41 0.55
C TRP A 47 16.70 -7.30 -0.23
N ALA A 48 15.45 -7.36 0.22
CA ALA A 48 14.37 -7.97 -0.55
C ALA A 48 13.69 -6.90 -1.42
N GLN A 49 13.27 -7.27 -2.62
CA GLN A 49 12.60 -6.38 -3.56
C GLN A 49 11.29 -6.98 -4.01
N GLY A 50 10.32 -6.11 -4.33
CA GLY A 50 9.04 -6.51 -4.87
C GLY A 50 8.44 -5.42 -5.74
N ALA A 51 7.48 -5.81 -6.57
CA ALA A 51 6.70 -4.91 -7.39
C ALA A 51 5.20 -5.08 -7.12
N GLN A 52 4.43 -4.05 -7.41
CA GLN A 52 2.98 -4.05 -7.33
C GLN A 52 2.39 -3.39 -8.56
N ALA A 53 1.26 -3.87 -9.02
CA ALA A 53 0.42 -3.17 -9.98
C ALA A 53 -1.03 -3.14 -9.46
N TRP A 54 -1.78 -2.11 -9.82
CA TRP A 54 -3.19 -2.03 -9.45
C TRP A 54 -4.02 -1.30 -10.51
N ALA A 55 -5.31 -1.61 -10.47
CA ALA A 55 -6.36 -0.82 -11.11
C ALA A 55 -7.44 -0.56 -10.06
N THR A 56 -7.79 0.70 -9.84
CA THR A 56 -8.82 1.15 -8.91
C THR A 56 -9.95 1.81 -9.67
N GLY A 57 -11.18 1.49 -9.33
CA GLY A 57 -12.36 2.22 -9.77
C GLY A 57 -13.13 2.79 -8.59
N GLN A 58 -13.69 3.98 -8.77
CA GLN A 58 -14.55 4.66 -7.82
C GLN A 58 -16.00 4.63 -8.33
N PRO A 59 -16.74 3.52 -8.13
CA PRO A 59 -18.11 3.39 -8.62
C PRO A 59 -19.07 4.42 -8.00
N VAL A 60 -18.76 4.89 -6.79
CA VAL A 60 -19.50 5.93 -6.06
C VAL A 60 -18.53 6.78 -5.25
N THR A 61 -18.91 8.02 -4.94
CA THR A 61 -18.00 8.99 -4.29
C THR A 61 -17.45 8.55 -2.93
N TRP A 62 -18.14 7.63 -2.23
CA TRP A 62 -17.74 7.17 -0.90
C TRP A 62 -17.01 5.81 -0.90
N PHE A 63 -16.76 5.20 -2.07
CA PHE A 63 -16.23 3.84 -2.13
C PHE A 63 -15.34 3.58 -3.34
N ASP A 64 -14.20 2.93 -3.10
CA ASP A 64 -13.29 2.45 -4.13
C ASP A 64 -13.17 0.92 -4.11
N VAL A 65 -12.95 0.35 -5.30
CA VAL A 65 -12.59 -1.05 -5.48
C VAL A 65 -11.32 -1.12 -6.31
N SER A 66 -10.36 -1.94 -5.90
CA SER A 66 -9.14 -2.19 -6.66
C SER A 66 -8.92 -3.68 -6.90
N VAL A 67 -8.35 -3.99 -8.05
CA VAL A 67 -7.64 -5.24 -8.30
C VAL A 67 -6.15 -4.96 -8.11
N VAL A 68 -5.45 -5.85 -7.41
CA VAL A 68 -4.05 -5.67 -7.03
C VAL A 68 -3.26 -6.91 -7.43
N GLY A 69 -2.14 -6.71 -8.12
CA GLY A 69 -1.10 -7.72 -8.34
C GLY A 69 0.15 -7.36 -7.55
N ALA A 70 0.78 -8.35 -6.92
CA ALA A 70 2.04 -8.21 -6.20
C ALA A 70 3.03 -9.29 -6.67
N PHE A 71 4.29 -8.91 -6.82
CA PHE A 71 5.31 -9.72 -7.47
C PHE A 71 6.63 -9.65 -6.69
N ASP A 72 7.32 -10.78 -6.58
CA ASP A 72 8.75 -10.83 -6.23
C ASP A 72 9.57 -11.34 -7.42
N GLY A 73 10.86 -11.56 -7.23
CA GLY A 73 11.76 -12.05 -8.29
C GLY A 73 11.40 -13.43 -8.87
N THR A 74 10.48 -14.17 -8.25
CA THR A 74 10.17 -15.58 -8.54
C THR A 74 8.68 -15.93 -8.54
N HIS A 75 7.84 -15.15 -7.86
CA HIS A 75 6.42 -15.43 -7.67
C HIS A 75 5.58 -14.18 -7.92
N GLY A 76 4.32 -14.41 -8.28
CA GLY A 76 3.31 -13.37 -8.41
C GLY A 76 2.02 -13.81 -7.75
N THR A 77 1.28 -12.87 -7.19
CA THR A 77 -0.02 -13.10 -6.59
C THR A 77 -0.96 -11.94 -6.87
N ALA A 78 -2.26 -12.18 -6.68
CA ALA A 78 -3.29 -11.20 -6.93
C ALA A 78 -4.37 -11.22 -5.85
N GLY A 79 -5.02 -10.08 -5.69
CA GLY A 79 -6.06 -9.86 -4.71
C GLY A 79 -6.97 -8.70 -5.09
N LEU A 80 -7.93 -8.46 -4.21
CA LEU A 80 -8.85 -7.35 -4.25
C LEU A 80 -8.61 -6.45 -3.04
N ALA A 81 -8.96 -5.19 -3.23
CA ALA A 81 -9.00 -4.24 -2.14
C ALA A 81 -10.21 -3.36 -2.29
N MET A 82 -10.76 -2.96 -1.16
CA MET A 82 -11.92 -2.09 -1.08
C MET A 82 -11.61 -0.98 -0.10
N ARG A 83 -12.14 0.21 -0.36
CA ARG A 83 -11.97 1.35 0.52
C ARG A 83 -13.27 2.07 0.73
N TYR A 84 -13.65 2.20 1.99
CA TYR A 84 -14.70 3.10 2.42
C TYR A 84 -14.10 4.46 2.77
N ARG A 85 -14.65 5.53 2.17
CA ARG A 85 -14.21 6.91 2.37
C ARG A 85 -15.08 7.56 3.44
N ALA A 86 -14.59 7.57 4.68
CA ALA A 86 -15.35 8.06 5.83
C ALA A 86 -15.41 9.59 5.87
N LEU A 87 -14.31 10.25 5.49
CA LEU A 87 -14.20 11.69 5.37
C LEU A 87 -13.38 12.02 4.13
N GLU A 88 -13.90 12.88 3.28
CA GLU A 88 -13.19 13.41 2.13
C GLU A 88 -13.49 14.90 1.99
N THR A 89 -12.42 15.68 1.95
CA THR A 89 -12.44 17.14 1.77
C THR A 89 -11.33 17.53 0.80
N ASP A 90 -11.24 18.81 0.47
CA ASP A 90 -10.16 19.36 -0.35
C ASP A 90 -8.78 19.27 0.32
N ARG A 91 -8.72 19.06 1.65
CA ARG A 91 -7.48 19.04 2.44
C ARG A 91 -7.20 17.75 3.19
N VAL A 92 -8.22 16.93 3.45
CA VAL A 92 -8.11 15.75 4.31
C VAL A 92 -8.91 14.61 3.70
N GLY A 93 -8.30 13.43 3.66
CA GLY A 93 -8.95 12.16 3.37
C GLY A 93 -8.75 11.19 4.54
N LEU A 94 -9.80 10.48 4.92
CA LEU A 94 -9.76 9.41 5.91
C LEU A 94 -10.72 8.30 5.50
N GLY A 95 -10.29 7.06 5.67
CA GLY A 95 -11.12 5.91 5.34
C GLY A 95 -10.80 4.66 6.13
N LEU A 96 -11.42 3.58 5.67
CA LEU A 96 -11.17 2.22 6.10
C LEU A 96 -10.92 1.37 4.85
N GLY A 97 -9.78 0.69 4.81
CA GLY A 97 -9.42 -0.19 3.72
C GLY A 97 -9.45 -1.66 4.15
N LEU A 98 -10.00 -2.50 3.29
CA LEU A 98 -9.93 -3.95 3.39
C LEU A 98 -9.18 -4.50 2.18
N GLU A 99 -8.24 -5.39 2.41
CA GLU A 99 -7.47 -6.08 1.36
C GLU A 99 -7.60 -7.59 1.56
N VAL A 100 -7.77 -8.32 0.48
CA VAL A 100 -7.82 -9.79 0.49
C VAL A 100 -7.17 -10.33 -0.77
N GLY A 101 -6.37 -11.37 -0.64
CA GLY A 101 -5.78 -12.05 -1.77
C GLY A 101 -5.32 -13.45 -1.44
N THR A 102 -4.61 -14.08 -2.38
CA THR A 102 -4.13 -15.45 -2.20
C THR A 102 -3.05 -15.52 -1.13
N GLY A 103 -3.45 -15.84 0.10
CA GLY A 103 -2.56 -15.99 1.24
C GLY A 103 -2.40 -14.74 2.10
N TRP A 104 -3.21 -13.69 1.90
CA TRP A 104 -3.26 -12.56 2.83
C TRP A 104 -4.65 -11.93 2.94
N ALA A 105 -4.91 -11.33 4.09
CA ALA A 105 -5.99 -10.39 4.27
C ALA A 105 -5.52 -9.28 5.21
N GLY A 106 -6.04 -8.06 5.07
CA GLY A 106 -5.62 -6.93 5.88
C GLY A 106 -6.68 -5.87 6.04
N LEU A 107 -6.69 -5.23 7.20
CA LEU A 107 -7.48 -4.05 7.49
C LEU A 107 -6.54 -2.86 7.71
N ASN A 108 -6.82 -1.72 7.10
CA ASN A 108 -6.01 -0.51 7.25
C ASN A 108 -6.86 0.77 7.41
N LEU A 109 -6.25 1.80 7.99
CA LEU A 109 -6.88 3.12 8.21
C LEU A 109 -6.18 4.19 7.38
N PRO A 110 -6.43 4.27 6.06
CA PRO A 110 -5.74 5.24 5.23
C PRO A 110 -6.19 6.66 5.60
N VAL A 111 -5.20 7.52 5.81
CA VAL A 111 -5.34 8.95 6.09
C VAL A 111 -4.43 9.72 5.17
N ALA A 112 -4.89 10.85 4.63
CA ALA A 112 -4.08 11.77 3.86
C ALA A 112 -4.42 13.21 4.19
N VAL A 113 -3.40 14.06 4.11
CA VAL A 113 -3.50 15.50 4.33
C VAL A 113 -2.80 16.21 3.18
N ARG A 114 -3.49 17.16 2.56
CA ARG A 114 -2.94 18.02 1.52
C ARG A 114 -2.01 19.03 2.17
N VAL A 115 -0.75 19.02 1.76
CA VAL A 115 0.28 19.95 2.25
C VAL A 115 0.35 21.17 1.34
N PHE A 116 0.31 20.93 0.02
CA PHE A 116 0.26 21.95 -1.04
C PHE A 116 -0.66 21.48 -2.16
N ASP A 117 -0.95 22.35 -3.12
CA ASP A 117 -1.68 21.96 -4.33
C ASP A 117 -0.90 20.88 -5.08
N GLY A 118 -1.58 19.77 -5.39
CA GLY A 118 -0.96 18.58 -5.98
C GLY A 118 -0.09 17.73 -5.03
N VAL A 119 0.13 18.14 -3.77
CA VAL A 119 1.01 17.42 -2.83
C VAL A 119 0.26 16.97 -1.58
N TRP A 120 0.24 15.66 -1.38
CA TRP A 120 -0.41 15.02 -0.23
C TRP A 120 0.60 14.20 0.56
N MET A 121 0.57 14.36 1.88
CA MET A 121 1.20 13.43 2.79
C MET A 121 0.15 12.41 3.24
N TYR A 122 0.52 11.14 3.31
CA TYR A 122 -0.41 10.09 3.71
C TYR A 122 0.23 9.08 4.63
N SER A 123 -0.65 8.34 5.30
CA SER A 123 -0.31 7.16 6.06
C SER A 123 -1.45 6.16 5.94
N SER A 124 -1.16 4.88 6.11
CA SER A 124 -2.21 3.88 6.18
C SER A 124 -1.81 2.78 7.15
N PRO A 125 -2.01 3.03 8.47
CA PRO A 125 -1.67 2.06 9.47
C PRO A 125 -2.46 0.77 9.26
N GLN A 126 -1.77 -0.36 9.30
CA GLN A 126 -2.41 -1.68 9.23
C GLN A 126 -2.86 -2.08 10.63
N LEU A 127 -4.17 -2.28 10.81
CA LEU A 127 -4.79 -2.64 12.08
C LEU A 127 -4.70 -4.15 12.37
N GLY A 128 -4.59 -4.95 11.32
CA GLY A 128 -4.45 -6.38 11.41
C GLY A 128 -4.20 -6.95 10.03
N THR A 129 -3.25 -7.87 9.95
CA THR A 129 -2.97 -8.63 8.74
C THR A 129 -2.93 -10.10 9.08
N TRP A 130 -3.65 -10.90 8.32
CA TRP A 130 -3.56 -12.35 8.35
C TRP A 130 -2.76 -12.83 7.14
N GLY A 131 -1.90 -13.84 7.33
CA GLY A 131 -1.04 -14.39 6.28
C GLY A 131 0.19 -13.54 5.92
N LYS A 132 0.30 -12.33 6.50
CA LYS A 132 1.50 -11.50 6.53
C LYS A 132 1.94 -11.36 7.99
N ASP A 133 3.24 -11.20 8.26
CA ASP A 133 3.80 -10.96 9.60
C ASP A 133 2.85 -10.08 10.42
N GLU A 134 2.28 -10.63 11.51
CA GLU A 134 1.29 -9.94 12.37
C GLU A 134 1.95 -8.72 13.02
N THR A 135 1.95 -7.60 12.30
CA THR A 135 2.75 -6.44 12.64
C THR A 135 1.95 -5.17 12.43
N VAL A 136 1.97 -4.31 13.44
CA VAL A 136 1.47 -2.96 13.30
C VAL A 136 2.46 -2.20 12.43
N ARG A 137 1.98 -1.75 11.28
CA ARG A 137 2.77 -1.03 10.29
C ARG A 137 2.27 0.40 10.23
N LEU A 138 3.18 1.36 10.22
CA LEU A 138 2.88 2.79 10.12
C LEU A 138 3.64 3.40 8.95
N PRO A 139 3.17 3.19 7.70
CA PRO A 139 3.81 3.80 6.55
C PRO A 139 3.55 5.30 6.54
N ILE A 140 4.55 6.08 6.14
CA ILE A 140 4.42 7.51 5.87
C ILE A 140 4.85 7.71 4.42
N GLY A 141 4.00 8.34 3.63
CA GLY A 141 4.25 8.55 2.21
C GLY A 141 3.91 9.94 1.74
N LEU A 142 4.42 10.25 0.55
CA LEU A 142 4.13 11.46 -0.20
C LEU A 142 3.55 11.07 -1.56
N ASN A 143 2.50 11.78 -1.96
CA ASN A 143 1.95 11.74 -3.30
C ASN A 143 2.09 13.13 -3.92
N VAL A 144 2.66 13.18 -5.12
CA VAL A 144 2.88 14.40 -5.88
C VAL A 144 2.22 14.24 -7.25
N GLU A 145 1.28 15.10 -7.56
CA GLU A 145 0.77 15.29 -8.92
C GLU A 145 1.89 15.91 -9.77
N VAL A 146 2.33 15.18 -10.79
CA VAL A 146 3.45 15.62 -11.64
C VAL A 146 2.91 16.39 -12.84
N ILE A 147 1.93 15.79 -13.54
CA ILE A 147 1.28 16.36 -14.72
C ILE A 147 -0.15 15.82 -14.78
N ASP A 148 -1.13 16.69 -14.57
CA ASP A 148 -2.57 16.39 -14.62
C ASP A 148 -2.90 15.06 -13.92
N ALA A 149 -3.14 14.01 -14.70
CA ALA A 149 -3.54 12.69 -14.23
C ALA A 149 -2.40 11.81 -13.66
N VAL A 150 -1.13 12.20 -13.83
CA VAL A 150 0.04 11.40 -13.41
C VAL A 150 0.46 11.78 -12.00
N GLN A 151 0.53 10.78 -11.12
CA GLN A 151 0.95 10.92 -9.73
C GLN A 151 2.20 10.10 -9.45
N LEU A 152 3.15 10.71 -8.76
CA LEU A 152 4.32 10.04 -8.19
C LEU A 152 4.08 9.79 -6.71
N ARG A 153 4.34 8.56 -6.26
CA ARG A 153 4.16 8.13 -4.88
C ARG A 153 5.47 7.63 -4.32
N THR A 154 5.75 8.04 -3.08
CA THR A 154 6.83 7.47 -2.28
C THR A 154 6.27 7.06 -0.93
N GLU A 155 6.83 6.02 -0.34
CA GLU A 155 6.46 5.53 0.98
C GLU A 155 7.73 5.08 1.71
N ALA A 156 7.79 5.38 3.00
CA ALA A 156 8.77 4.83 3.91
C ALA A 156 8.05 4.30 5.15
N GLU A 157 8.50 3.16 5.65
CA GLU A 157 7.92 2.54 6.84
C GLU A 157 9.00 1.86 7.65
N MET A 158 8.89 1.95 8.98
CA MET A 158 9.63 1.08 9.88
C MET A 158 8.68 0.02 10.45
N ASN A 159 8.97 -1.24 10.18
CA ASN A 159 8.23 -2.36 10.75
C ASN A 159 8.95 -2.84 12.03
N TYR A 160 8.19 -3.16 13.08
CA TYR A 160 8.67 -3.74 14.35
C TYR A 160 7.95 -5.07 14.63
N PRO A 161 8.45 -6.19 14.06
CA PRO A 161 7.89 -7.51 14.33
C PRO A 161 7.84 -7.83 15.82
N ALA A 162 6.65 -8.11 16.35
CA ALA A 162 6.40 -8.38 17.76
C ALA A 162 6.98 -7.32 18.73
N PHE A 163 7.11 -6.06 18.29
CA PHE A 163 7.79 -4.98 19.03
C PHE A 163 9.25 -5.27 19.39
N ASP A 164 9.91 -6.19 18.68
CA ASP A 164 11.33 -6.49 18.85
C ASP A 164 12.20 -5.51 18.03
N PRO A 165 12.98 -4.62 18.69
CA PRO A 165 13.83 -3.65 17.98
C PRO A 165 14.94 -4.31 17.16
N TYR A 166 15.30 -5.58 17.44
CA TYR A 166 16.31 -6.33 16.68
C TYR A 166 15.77 -6.92 15.38
N GLN A 167 14.45 -7.07 15.26
CA GLN A 167 13.78 -7.54 14.05
C GLN A 167 13.28 -6.40 13.16
N ARG A 168 13.54 -5.13 13.53
CA ARG A 168 13.02 -4.00 12.76
C ARG A 168 13.53 -4.01 11.32
N ARG A 169 12.69 -3.60 10.37
CA ARG A 169 13.07 -3.45 8.96
C ARG A 169 12.61 -2.12 8.41
N LEU A 170 13.41 -1.54 7.54
CA LEU A 170 13.05 -0.35 6.77
C LEU A 170 12.41 -0.79 5.46
N HIS A 171 11.20 -0.33 5.18
CA HIS A 171 10.53 -0.52 3.91
C HIS A 171 10.52 0.79 3.15
N LEU A 172 10.86 0.73 1.87
CA LEU A 172 10.83 1.85 0.95
C LEU A 172 9.97 1.48 -0.26
N GLY A 173 9.20 2.43 -0.75
CA GLY A 173 8.33 2.25 -1.91
C GLY A 173 8.38 3.47 -2.82
N VAL A 174 8.36 3.22 -4.12
CA VAL A 174 8.13 4.24 -5.15
C VAL A 174 7.11 3.71 -6.14
N GLY A 175 6.14 4.55 -6.51
CA GLY A 175 5.09 4.17 -7.44
C GLY A 175 4.69 5.31 -8.35
N VAL A 176 4.09 4.96 -9.47
CA VAL A 176 3.48 5.89 -10.41
C VAL A 176 2.04 5.46 -10.62
N ALA A 177 1.12 6.42 -10.60
CA ALA A 177 -0.28 6.20 -10.87
C ALA A 177 -0.77 7.17 -11.96
N TYR A 178 -1.81 6.77 -12.68
CA TYR A 178 -2.47 7.54 -13.72
C TYR A 178 -3.98 7.46 -13.53
N GLN A 179 -4.65 8.62 -13.48
CA GLN A 179 -6.09 8.72 -13.28
C GLN A 179 -6.86 9.02 -14.59
N LEU A 180 -7.99 8.33 -14.78
CA LEU A 180 -8.83 8.37 -15.99
C LEU A 180 -10.27 8.74 -15.68
#